data_AF-A0A259M158-F1
#
_entry.id   AF-A0A259M158-F1
#
_cell.length_a   1.000
_cell.length_b   1.000
_cell.length_c   1.000
_cell.angle_alpha   90.00
_cell.angle_beta   90.00
_cell.angle_gamma   90.00
#
_symmetry.space_group_name_H-M   'P 1'
#
loop_
_entity.id
_entity.type
_entity.pdbx_description
1 polymer ?
#
loop_
_entity_poly.entity_id
_entity_poly.type
_entity_poly.pdbx_seq_one_letter_code
_entity_poly.pdbx_strand_id
1 'polypeptide(L)'
;MRKLAAAGALLALFPAAGCATWQDRAEAKALTNCQDKADEEERRLCRETVIAAEKAKYDKESEAWEESVREAEDRELQRQIYGGPGQVDK
;
A
#
# COMPACT_ATOMS: atom_id res chain seq x y z
N MET A 1 1.51 -5.22 47.34
CA MET A 1 1.86 -6.10 46.20
C MET A 1 0.66 -6.23 45.27
N ARG A 2 0.91 -6.20 43.95
CA ARG A 2 0.00 -6.53 42.83
C ARG A 2 -1.21 -5.62 42.59
N LYS A 3 -0.97 -4.44 42.00
CA LYS A 3 -1.92 -3.75 41.11
C LYS A 3 -1.29 -3.50 39.73
N LEU A 4 -0.69 -4.54 39.15
CA LEU A 4 -0.03 -4.48 37.83
C LEU A 4 -0.51 -5.62 36.94
N ALA A 5 -1.82 -5.71 36.69
CA ALA A 5 -2.37 -6.69 35.75
C ALA A 5 -3.47 -6.12 34.84
N ALA A 6 -3.62 -4.79 34.77
CA ALA A 6 -4.63 -4.14 33.94
C ALA A 6 -4.04 -3.22 32.86
N ALA A 7 -2.72 -3.25 32.65
CA ALA A 7 -2.06 -2.45 31.61
C ALA A 7 -1.73 -3.26 30.33
N GLY A 8 -1.86 -4.59 30.38
CA GLY A 8 -1.51 -5.46 29.24
C GLY A 8 -2.61 -5.62 28.19
N ALA A 9 -3.88 -5.36 28.54
CA ALA A 9 -5.01 -5.61 27.65
C ALA A 9 -5.34 -4.43 26.72
N LEU A 10 -4.81 -3.23 26.99
CA LEU A 10 -5.07 -2.03 26.18
C LEU A 10 -4.07 -1.84 25.03
N LEU A 11 -2.93 -2.55 25.03
CA LEU A 11 -1.97 -2.51 23.92
C LEU A 11 -2.30 -3.48 22.79
N ALA A 12 -3.20 -4.45 23.01
CA ALA A 12 -3.73 -5.33 21.96
C ALA A 12 -4.84 -4.65 21.12
N LEU A 13 -5.22 -3.43 21.49
CA LEU A 13 -6.14 -2.54 20.77
C LEU A 13 -5.39 -1.31 20.24
N PHE A 14 -4.10 -1.45 19.91
CA PHE A 14 -3.55 -0.60 18.85
C PHE A 14 -4.31 -0.99 17.59
N PRO A 15 -5.28 -0.17 17.14
CA PRO A 15 -5.91 -0.46 15.87
C PRO A 15 -4.81 -0.36 14.83
N ALA A 16 -5.00 -1.02 13.71
CA ALA A 16 -4.21 -0.88 12.50
C ALA A 16 -4.25 0.57 11.97
N ALA A 17 -3.75 1.54 12.74
CA ALA A 17 -3.58 2.95 12.42
C ALA A 17 -2.37 3.04 11.50
N GLY A 18 -2.56 2.61 10.26
CA GLY A 18 -1.51 2.54 9.25
C GLY A 18 -1.89 1.69 8.05
N CYS A 19 -2.84 0.76 8.18
CA CYS A 19 -3.41 0.05 7.03
C CYS A 19 -4.50 0.92 6.39
N ALA A 20 -4.15 2.14 5.98
CA ALA A 20 -4.98 2.85 5.01
C ALA A 20 -4.93 1.99 3.74
N THR A 21 -6.03 1.29 3.46
CA THR A 21 -6.11 0.49 2.25
C THR A 21 -5.97 1.43 1.05
N TRP A 22 -5.52 0.93 -0.10
CA TRP A 22 -5.55 1.74 -1.33
C TRP A 22 -6.97 2.30 -1.58
N GLN A 23 -7.99 1.58 -1.11
CA GLN A 23 -9.39 1.96 -1.13
C GLN A 23 -9.71 3.16 -0.21
N ASP A 24 -9.05 3.29 0.95
CA ASP A 24 -9.11 4.48 1.81
C ASP A 24 -8.33 5.67 1.23
N ARG A 25 -7.27 5.39 0.47
CA ARG A 25 -6.41 6.40 -0.18
C ARG A 25 -6.89 6.85 -1.55
N ALA A 26 -7.82 6.14 -2.18
CA ALA A 26 -8.50 6.46 -3.45
C ALA A 26 -9.37 7.74 -3.39
N GLU A 27 -8.93 8.67 -2.54
CA GLU A 27 -9.42 10.01 -2.34
C GLU A 27 -10.80 10.06 -1.72
N ALA A 28 -10.81 10.12 -0.39
CA ALA A 28 -11.91 10.68 0.37
C ALA A 28 -12.51 11.94 -0.30
N LYS A 29 -11.68 12.75 -0.97
CA LYS A 29 -12.07 13.95 -1.72
C LYS A 29 -12.83 13.68 -3.03
N ALA A 30 -12.36 12.76 -3.87
CA ALA A 30 -13.06 12.38 -5.10
C ALA A 30 -14.37 11.65 -4.78
N LEU A 31 -14.36 10.81 -3.74
CA LEU A 31 -15.56 10.13 -3.25
C LEU A 31 -16.56 11.09 -2.61
N THR A 32 -16.12 12.16 -1.91
CA THR A 32 -17.03 13.21 -1.42
C THR A 32 -17.71 13.96 -2.56
N ASN A 33 -16.99 14.29 -3.65
CA ASN A 33 -17.61 14.95 -4.81
C ASN A 33 -18.69 14.08 -5.46
N CYS A 34 -18.58 12.75 -5.38
CA CYS A 34 -19.65 11.87 -5.83
C CYS A 34 -20.89 11.98 -4.92
N GLN A 35 -20.74 12.17 -3.61
CA GLN A 35 -21.86 12.25 -2.66
C GLN A 35 -22.78 13.46 -2.91
N ASP A 36 -22.24 14.55 -3.45
CA ASP A 36 -22.99 15.75 -3.78
C ASP A 36 -23.94 15.56 -4.99
N LYS A 37 -23.87 14.42 -5.69
CA LYS A 37 -24.79 14.09 -6.78
C LYS A 37 -26.18 13.80 -6.23
N ALA A 38 -27.18 14.54 -6.73
CA ALA A 38 -28.57 14.41 -6.33
C ALA A 38 -29.17 13.04 -6.71
N ASP A 39 -28.83 12.54 -7.89
CA ASP A 39 -29.29 11.25 -8.39
C ASP A 39 -28.50 10.07 -7.79
N GLU A 40 -29.21 9.02 -7.40
CA GLU A 40 -28.62 7.85 -6.74
C GLU A 40 -27.81 6.97 -7.71
N GLU A 41 -28.27 6.84 -8.95
CA GLU A 41 -27.59 6.05 -9.98
C GLU A 41 -26.31 6.75 -10.43
N GLU A 42 -26.36 8.07 -10.67
CA GLU A 42 -25.17 8.87 -10.96
C GLU A 42 -24.16 8.84 -9.81
N ARG A 43 -24.64 8.85 -8.56
CA ARG A 43 -23.80 8.74 -7.37
C ARG A 43 -23.10 7.37 -7.30
N ARG A 44 -23.83 6.28 -7.63
CA ARG A 44 -23.26 4.93 -7.70
C ARG A 44 -22.20 4.84 -8.80
N LEU A 45 -22.54 5.25 -10.03
CA LEU A 45 -21.63 5.22 -11.17
C LEU A 45 -20.37 6.05 -10.93
N CYS A 46 -20.51 7.23 -10.32
CA CYS A 46 -19.37 8.07 -9.95
C CYS A 46 -18.41 7.34 -9.02
N ARG A 47 -18.93 6.71 -7.95
CA ARG A 47 -18.11 5.95 -6.99
C ARG A 47 -17.41 4.77 -7.65
N GLU A 48 -18.13 3.99 -8.45
CA GLU A 48 -17.57 2.83 -9.16
C GLU A 48 -16.43 3.25 -10.10
N THR A 49 -16.62 4.36 -10.83
CA THR A 49 -15.62 4.87 -11.77
C THR A 49 -14.37 5.36 -11.05
N VAL A 50 -14.53 6.11 -9.95
CA VAL A 50 -13.40 6.60 -9.14
C VAL A 50 -12.61 5.44 -8.54
N ILE A 51 -13.30 4.45 -7.95
CA ILE A 51 -12.67 3.26 -7.37
C ILE A 51 -11.91 2.47 -8.45
N ALA A 52 -12.51 2.28 -9.63
CA ALA A 52 -11.87 1.56 -10.72
C ALA A 52 -10.61 2.27 -11.25
N ALA A 53 -10.67 3.61 -11.40
CA ALA A 53 -9.53 4.40 -11.85
C ALA A 53 -8.36 4.36 -10.85
N GLU A 54 -8.64 4.46 -9.55
CA GLU A 54 -7.63 4.39 -8.51
C GLU A 54 -7.03 3.00 -8.36
N LYS A 55 -7.86 1.95 -8.46
CA LYS A 55 -7.37 0.58 -8.50
C LYS A 55 -6.37 0.37 -9.65
N ALA A 56 -6.71 0.84 -10.85
CA ALA A 56 -5.83 0.71 -12.01
C ALA A 56 -4.49 1.45 -11.85
N LYS A 57 -4.48 2.60 -11.17
CA LYS A 57 -3.23 3.29 -10.83
C LYS A 57 -2.39 2.48 -9.84
N TYR A 58 -3.01 2.00 -8.77
CA TYR A 58 -2.33 1.23 -7.74
C TYR A 58 -1.75 -0.08 -8.29
N ASP A 59 -2.52 -0.80 -9.11
CA ASP A 59 -2.06 -2.04 -9.75
C ASP A 59 -0.81 -1.77 -10.61
N LYS A 60 -0.82 -0.68 -11.40
CA LYS A 60 0.34 -0.28 -12.22
C LYS A 60 1.56 0.11 -11.38
N GLU A 61 1.36 0.83 -10.28
CA GLU A 61 2.45 1.20 -9.36
C GLU A 61 3.03 -0.03 -8.65
N SER A 62 2.17 -0.99 -8.27
CA SER A 62 2.59 -2.25 -7.65
C SER A 62 3.42 -3.08 -8.61
N GLU A 63 2.98 -3.27 -9.86
CA GLU A 63 3.71 -4.00 -10.89
C GLU A 63 5.10 -3.38 -11.14
N ALA A 64 5.16 -2.03 -11.27
CA ALA A 64 6.43 -1.33 -11.45
C ALA A 64 7.37 -1.47 -10.24
N TRP A 65 6.82 -1.45 -9.03
CA TRP A 65 7.60 -1.67 -7.82
C TRP A 65 8.13 -3.09 -7.75
N GLU A 66 7.30 -4.11 -8.01
CA GLU A 66 7.71 -5.52 -8.03
C GLU A 66 8.82 -5.79 -9.06
N GLU A 67 8.73 -5.18 -10.23
CA GLU A 67 9.80 -5.25 -11.23
C GLU A 67 11.10 -4.63 -10.72
N SER A 68 11.03 -3.44 -10.11
CA SER A 68 12.22 -2.78 -9.55
C SER A 68 12.91 -3.58 -8.44
N VAL A 69 12.11 -4.29 -7.62
CA VAL A 69 12.60 -5.19 -6.57
C VAL A 69 13.29 -6.39 -7.19
N ARG A 70 12.66 -7.03 -8.19
CA ARG A 70 13.24 -8.17 -8.91
C ARG A 70 14.58 -7.82 -9.54
N GLU A 71 14.68 -6.68 -10.20
CA GLU A 71 15.96 -6.23 -10.76
C GLU A 71 17.01 -5.96 -9.68
N ALA A 72 16.60 -5.44 -8.52
CA ALA A 72 17.52 -5.22 -7.41
C ALA A 72 18.05 -6.54 -6.83
N GLU A 73 17.17 -7.53 -6.68
CA GLU A 73 17.53 -8.89 -6.25
C GLU A 73 18.45 -9.57 -7.27
N ASP A 74 18.18 -9.44 -8.57
CA ASP A 74 19.04 -9.98 -9.64
C ASP A 74 20.42 -9.33 -9.63
N ARG A 75 20.51 -8.01 -9.44
CA ARG A 75 21.79 -7.29 -9.30
C ARG A 75 22.55 -7.76 -8.05
N GLU A 76 21.86 -8.00 -6.95
CA GLU A 76 22.48 -8.51 -5.72
C GLU A 76 22.98 -9.95 -5.88
N LEU A 77 22.20 -10.81 -6.54
CA LEU A 77 22.60 -12.18 -6.86
C LEU A 77 23.83 -12.20 -7.78
N GLN A 78 23.87 -11.34 -8.80
CA GLN A 78 25.05 -11.21 -9.67
C GLN A 78 26.30 -10.80 -8.88
N ARG A 79 26.18 -9.89 -7.91
CA ARG A 79 27.29 -9.52 -7.02
C ARG A 79 27.75 -10.68 -6.14
N GLN A 80 26.83 -11.52 -5.67
CA GLN A 80 27.18 -12.70 -4.87
C GLN A 80 27.90 -13.77 -5.70
N ILE A 81 27.47 -13.99 -6.95
CA ILE A 81 28.05 -15.03 -7.82
C ILE A 81 29.41 -14.59 -8.41
N TYR A 82 29.48 -13.37 -8.93
CA TYR A 82 30.63 -12.89 -9.70
C TYR A 82 31.54 -11.94 -8.92
N GLY A 83 31.18 -11.61 -7.68
CA GLY A 83 31.86 -10.59 -6.88
C GLY A 83 31.44 -9.17 -7.30
N GLY A 84 31.50 -8.24 -6.34
CA GLY A 84 31.33 -6.81 -6.63
C GLY A 84 32.54 -6.23 -7.38
N PRO A 85 32.42 -5.03 -7.98
CA PRO A 85 33.56 -4.34 -8.57
C PRO A 85 34.71 -4.21 -7.55
N GLY A 86 35.85 -4.83 -7.86
CA GLY A 86 37.03 -4.93 -6.98
C GLY A 86 37.17 -6.23 -6.16
N GLN A 87 36.26 -7.21 -6.31
CA GLN A 87 36.36 -8.51 -5.60
C GLN A 87 36.90 -9.67 -6.46
N VAL A 88 36.94 -9.52 -7.78
CA VAL A 88 37.36 -10.59 -8.71
C VAL A 88 38.87 -10.57 -9.06
N ASP A 89 39.63 -9.62 -8.50
CA ASP A 89 41.09 -9.56 -8.66
C ASP A 89 41.79 -10.30 -7.51
N LYS A 90 41.91 -11.63 -7.63
CA LYS A 90 42.90 -12.44 -6.90
C LYS A 90 43.47 -13.52 -7.79
#